data_AF-A0A6C0HL37-F1
#
_entry.id   AF-A0A6C0HL37-F1
#
_cell.length_a   1.000
_cell.length_b   1.000
_cell.length_c   1.000
_cell.angle_alpha   90.00
_cell.angle_beta   90.00
_cell.angle_gamma   90.00
#
_symmetry.space_group_name_H-M   'P 1'
#
loop_
_entity.id
_entity.type
_entity.pdbx_description
1 polymer ?
#
loop_
_entity_poly.entity_id
_entity_poly.type
_entity_poly.pdbx_seq_one_letter_code
_entity_poly.pdbx_strand_id
1 'polypeptide(L)'
;MSSPPVHSFQLLYQAFSHGRQKDKIDTILEPLQAMIQLSMLSICPIGTKLRIQENILYVQIPNFIQPLSRWYNADRKDDLYFLYSVIKRYIKWYNPSSNKQSPLSTELYQLITSMAIEGLNRLFKTYSACDANTVIHVIQMYKNLLEYNNDKILVDEYIVDAEKNKVNIDEVFERIVSVYDVNILQVVFHTLFLIQQEKNEHHQTHNMEGLNQILNKYHQSIKEWIKLNLIL
;
A
#
# COMPACT_ATOMS: atom_id res chain seq x y z
N MET A 1 -52.13 14.11 -7.84
CA MET A 1 -50.66 14.20 -7.64
C MET A 1 -50.25 12.89 -6.99
N SER A 2 -49.76 11.93 -7.78
CA SER A 2 -49.38 10.59 -7.31
C SER A 2 -48.00 10.63 -6.66
N SER A 3 -47.92 10.29 -5.38
CA SER A 3 -46.68 10.06 -4.65
C SER A 3 -45.82 8.97 -5.33
N PRO A 4 -44.49 9.11 -5.37
CA PRO A 4 -43.64 8.09 -5.98
C PRO A 4 -43.69 6.80 -5.14
N PRO A 5 -43.59 5.61 -5.78
CA PRO A 5 -43.79 4.34 -5.09
C PRO A 5 -42.61 4.03 -4.18
N VAL A 6 -42.91 3.69 -2.92
CA VAL A 6 -41.99 3.32 -1.83
C VAL A 6 -41.01 2.18 -2.22
N HIS A 7 -41.34 1.41 -3.27
CA HIS A 7 -40.52 0.32 -3.80
C HIS A 7 -39.18 0.76 -4.40
N SER A 8 -39.05 1.97 -4.96
CA SER A 8 -37.78 2.43 -5.57
C SER A 8 -36.71 2.72 -4.53
N PHE A 9 -37.09 3.27 -3.38
CA PHE A 9 -36.20 3.50 -2.24
C PHE A 9 -35.75 2.19 -1.59
N GLN A 10 -36.63 1.17 -1.58
CA GLN A 10 -36.31 -0.14 -1.03
C GLN A 10 -35.33 -0.91 -1.94
N LEU A 11 -35.48 -0.81 -3.25
CA LEU A 11 -34.54 -1.36 -4.24
C LEU A 11 -33.18 -0.64 -4.20
N LEU A 12 -33.18 0.69 -4.09
CA LEU A 12 -31.96 1.47 -3.87
C LEU A 12 -31.29 1.07 -2.55
N TYR A 13 -32.04 1.00 -1.45
CA TYR A 13 -31.52 0.57 -0.15
C TYR A 13 -30.98 -0.87 -0.18
N GLN A 14 -31.62 -1.80 -0.88
CA GLN A 14 -31.14 -3.18 -1.04
C GLN A 14 -29.91 -3.28 -1.96
N ALA A 15 -29.85 -2.47 -3.01
CA ALA A 15 -28.66 -2.34 -3.86
C ALA A 15 -27.50 -1.63 -3.14
N PHE A 16 -27.81 -0.73 -2.20
CA PHE A 16 -26.86 -0.04 -1.34
C PHE A 16 -26.43 -0.85 -0.11
N SER A 17 -27.21 -1.84 0.31
CA SER A 17 -26.90 -2.69 1.47
C SER A 17 -26.13 -3.96 1.12
N HIS A 18 -26.14 -4.40 -0.16
CA HIS A 18 -25.17 -5.37 -0.67
C HIS A 18 -23.81 -4.70 -0.90
N GLY A 19 -23.09 -4.44 0.19
CA GLY A 19 -21.73 -3.91 0.11
C GLY A 19 -20.83 -4.89 -0.65
N ARG A 20 -20.17 -4.41 -1.71
CA ARG A 20 -19.12 -5.19 -2.39
C ARG A 20 -18.06 -5.58 -1.37
N GLN A 21 -17.87 -6.88 -1.16
CA GLN A 21 -16.75 -7.37 -0.37
C GLN A 21 -15.52 -7.41 -1.28
N LYS A 22 -14.37 -6.91 -0.80
CA LYS A 22 -13.12 -7.05 -1.56
C LYS A 22 -12.73 -8.52 -1.61
N ASP A 23 -12.42 -9.00 -2.80
CA ASP A 23 -11.90 -10.35 -2.95
C ASP A 23 -10.52 -10.45 -2.31
N LYS A 24 -10.23 -11.57 -1.64
CA LYS A 24 -8.94 -11.77 -0.96
C LYS A 24 -7.76 -11.61 -1.94
N ILE A 25 -7.96 -12.00 -3.20
CA ILE A 25 -6.94 -11.88 -4.25
C ILE A 25 -6.65 -10.39 -4.54
N ASP A 26 -7.65 -9.53 -4.65
CA ASP A 26 -7.48 -8.09 -4.92
C ASP A 26 -6.72 -7.35 -3.81
N THR A 27 -6.67 -7.94 -2.62
CA THR A 27 -5.95 -7.39 -1.45
C THR A 27 -4.49 -7.82 -1.37
N ILE A 28 -4.05 -8.70 -2.27
CA ILE A 28 -2.64 -9.09 -2.40
C ILE A 28 -1.90 -7.96 -3.10
N LEU A 29 -1.05 -7.25 -2.37
CA LEU A 29 -0.32 -6.08 -2.88
C LEU A 29 1.11 -6.44 -3.28
N GLU A 30 1.62 -5.75 -4.30
CA GLU A 30 3.05 -5.79 -4.62
C GLU A 30 3.87 -4.96 -3.61
N PRO A 31 4.89 -5.56 -2.96
CA PRO A 31 5.61 -4.92 -1.86
C PRO A 31 6.26 -3.58 -2.19
N LEU A 32 7.00 -3.47 -3.30
CA LEU A 32 7.74 -2.25 -3.62
C LEU A 32 6.80 -1.09 -3.97
N GLN A 33 5.80 -1.35 -4.80
CA GLN A 33 4.74 -0.43 -5.20
C GLN A 33 4.06 0.16 -3.96
N ALA A 34 3.63 -0.70 -3.04
CA ALA A 34 2.96 -0.25 -1.82
C ALA A 34 3.91 0.56 -0.92
N MET A 35 5.19 0.18 -0.82
CA MET A 35 6.17 0.93 -0.05
C MET A 35 6.48 2.30 -0.65
N ILE A 36 6.54 2.45 -1.97
CA ILE A 36 6.68 3.76 -2.65
C ILE A 36 5.48 4.67 -2.32
N GLN A 37 4.27 4.12 -2.27
CA GLN A 37 3.07 4.88 -1.89
C GLN A 37 3.11 5.29 -0.41
N LEU A 38 3.58 4.41 0.49
CA LEU A 38 3.82 4.76 1.89
C LEU A 38 4.91 5.83 2.02
N SER A 39 5.95 5.83 1.19
CA SER A 39 6.94 6.91 1.15
C SER A 39 6.30 8.24 0.75
N MET A 40 5.47 8.26 -0.30
CA MET A 40 4.75 9.46 -0.73
C MET A 40 3.72 9.95 0.30
N LEU A 41 3.20 9.08 1.15
CA LEU A 41 2.32 9.47 2.25
C LEU A 41 3.01 10.45 3.24
N SER A 42 4.35 10.45 3.33
CA SER A 42 5.13 11.32 4.22
C SER A 42 5.03 12.82 3.94
N ILE A 43 4.57 13.21 2.75
CA ILE A 43 4.34 14.63 2.38
C ILE A 43 2.86 14.99 2.34
N CYS A 44 1.96 14.03 2.55
CA CYS A 44 0.52 14.25 2.46
C CYS A 44 -0.07 14.89 3.74
N PRO A 45 -1.17 15.66 3.64
CA PRO A 45 -1.80 16.27 4.81
C PRO A 45 -2.43 15.23 5.76
N ILE A 46 -2.60 15.60 7.04
CA ILE A 46 -3.33 14.77 8.01
C ILE A 46 -4.79 14.61 7.54
N GLY A 47 -5.35 13.41 7.69
CA GLY A 47 -6.65 13.04 7.11
C GLY A 47 -6.54 12.17 5.86
N THR A 48 -5.34 12.08 5.29
CA THR A 48 -5.02 11.18 4.19
C THR A 48 -5.17 9.72 4.62
N LYS A 49 -5.85 8.93 3.79
CA LYS A 49 -6.10 7.51 4.03
C LYS A 49 -5.54 6.67 2.90
N LEU A 50 -5.50 5.36 3.10
CA LEU A 50 -5.09 4.42 2.08
C LEU A 50 -6.31 3.77 1.42
N ARG A 51 -6.14 3.40 0.16
CA ARG A 51 -7.08 2.64 -0.65
C ARG A 51 -6.33 1.49 -1.32
N ILE A 52 -6.93 0.31 -1.31
CA ILE A 52 -6.46 -0.84 -2.07
C ILE A 52 -7.47 -1.10 -3.17
N GLN A 53 -7.01 -1.09 -4.42
CA GLN A 53 -7.83 -1.37 -5.58
C GLN A 53 -7.00 -2.15 -6.60
N GLU A 54 -7.49 -3.31 -7.02
CA GLU A 54 -6.85 -4.15 -8.04
C GLU A 54 -5.36 -4.36 -7.72
N ASN A 55 -5.04 -4.88 -6.54
CA ASN A 55 -3.66 -5.21 -6.13
C ASN A 55 -2.68 -4.04 -6.02
N ILE A 56 -3.15 -2.80 -6.17
CA ILE A 56 -2.36 -1.58 -6.08
C ILE A 56 -2.79 -0.78 -4.86
N LEU A 57 -1.80 -0.31 -4.10
CA LEU A 57 -2.02 0.64 -3.02
C LEU A 57 -2.08 2.05 -3.59
N TYR A 58 -3.02 2.85 -3.10
CA TYR A 58 -3.17 4.26 -3.47
C TYR A 58 -3.28 5.13 -2.22
N VAL A 59 -2.67 6.30 -2.29
CA VAL A 59 -2.84 7.37 -1.31
C VAL A 59 -4.11 8.18 -1.66
N GLN A 60 -5.00 8.36 -0.69
CA GLN A 60 -6.25 9.09 -0.84
C GLN A 60 -6.23 10.37 0.01
N ILE A 61 -5.92 11.50 -0.65
CA ILE A 61 -5.91 12.83 -0.05
C ILE A 61 -7.29 13.18 0.55
N PRO A 62 -7.36 13.87 1.70
CA PRO A 62 -8.61 14.33 2.30
C PRO A 62 -9.34 15.28 1.34
N ASN A 63 -10.60 14.96 1.06
CA ASN A 63 -11.50 15.81 0.30
C ASN A 63 -12.96 15.57 0.74
N PHE A 64 -13.87 16.48 0.38
CA PHE A 64 -15.27 16.40 0.80
C PHE A 64 -16.01 15.15 0.32
N ILE A 65 -15.60 14.59 -0.83
CA ILE A 65 -16.20 13.39 -1.41
C ILE A 65 -15.52 12.09 -0.95
N GLN A 66 -14.50 12.17 -0.08
CA GLN A 66 -13.72 11.04 0.39
C GLN A 66 -14.62 9.97 1.05
N PRO A 67 -15.59 10.32 1.93
CA PRO A 67 -16.47 9.32 2.54
C PRO A 67 -17.31 8.56 1.50
N LEU A 68 -17.84 9.27 0.50
CA LEU A 68 -18.65 8.67 -0.56
C LEU A 68 -17.81 7.74 -1.44
N SER A 69 -16.62 8.19 -1.84
CA SER A 69 -15.68 7.39 -2.62
C SER A 69 -15.25 6.13 -1.88
N ARG A 70 -14.98 6.23 -0.57
CA ARG A 70 -14.62 5.07 0.26
C ARG A 70 -15.75 4.09 0.42
N TRP A 71 -16.98 4.58 0.60
CA TRP A 71 -18.16 3.72 0.65
C TRP A 71 -18.38 2.99 -0.68
N TYR A 72 -18.28 3.68 -1.82
CA TYR A 72 -18.41 3.08 -3.15
C TYR A 72 -17.36 1.99 -3.42
N ASN A 73 -16.12 2.20 -2.98
CA ASN A 73 -15.01 1.26 -3.14
C ASN A 73 -14.89 0.24 -1.99
N ALA A 74 -15.83 0.27 -1.03
CA ALA A 74 -15.80 -0.56 0.18
C ALA A 74 -14.47 -0.48 0.97
N ASP A 75 -13.81 0.69 0.98
CA ASP A 75 -12.53 0.92 1.64
C ASP A 75 -12.69 1.03 3.16
N ARG A 76 -12.06 0.11 3.90
CA ARG A 76 -12.15 0.06 5.36
C ARG A 76 -10.84 0.46 6.03
N LYS A 77 -10.90 0.85 7.30
CA LYS A 77 -9.70 1.07 8.12
C LYS A 77 -8.94 -0.25 8.36
N ASP A 78 -9.66 -1.37 8.37
CA ASP A 78 -9.12 -2.72 8.57
C ASP A 78 -8.28 -3.19 7.37
N ASP A 79 -8.41 -2.55 6.19
CA ASP A 79 -7.56 -2.82 5.02
C ASP A 79 -6.07 -2.57 5.33
N LEU A 80 -5.77 -1.81 6.38
CA LEU A 80 -4.40 -1.64 6.86
C LEU A 80 -3.74 -2.93 7.31
N TYR A 81 -4.52 -3.94 7.73
CA TYR A 81 -3.97 -5.24 8.13
C TYR A 81 -3.22 -5.95 6.99
N PHE A 82 -3.56 -5.66 5.73
CA PHE A 82 -2.88 -6.22 4.57
C PHE A 82 -1.43 -5.75 4.44
N LEU A 83 -1.09 -4.56 4.97
CA LEU A 83 0.26 -4.00 4.92
C LEU A 83 1.29 -4.83 5.69
N TYR A 84 0.85 -5.70 6.62
CA TYR A 84 1.77 -6.61 7.31
C TYR A 84 2.53 -7.49 6.30
N SER A 85 1.79 -8.12 5.39
CA SER A 85 2.38 -9.00 4.36
C SER A 85 3.26 -8.24 3.37
N VAL A 86 2.88 -6.99 3.06
CA VAL A 86 3.64 -6.07 2.21
C VAL A 86 5.00 -5.77 2.82
N ILE A 87 5.00 -5.28 4.07
CA ILE A 87 6.23 -4.87 4.75
C ILE A 87 7.17 -6.06 4.95
N LYS A 88 6.63 -7.23 5.34
CA LYS A 88 7.41 -8.45 5.49
C LYS A 88 8.10 -8.85 4.17
N ARG A 89 7.37 -8.87 3.06
CA ARG A 89 7.93 -9.20 1.74
C ARG A 89 8.89 -8.13 1.23
N TYR A 90 8.63 -6.85 1.52
CA TYR A 90 9.56 -5.77 1.19
C TYR A 90 10.91 -5.97 1.88
N ILE A 91 10.91 -6.20 3.21
CA ILE A 91 12.14 -6.44 3.96
C ILE A 91 12.85 -7.71 3.45
N LYS A 92 12.10 -8.78 3.14
CA LYS A 92 12.67 -10.05 2.67
C LYS A 92 13.31 -9.93 1.27
N TRP A 93 12.60 -9.35 0.31
CA TRP A 93 12.96 -9.44 -1.10
C TRP A 93 13.68 -8.20 -1.64
N TYR A 94 13.41 -7.03 -1.07
CA TYR A 94 13.92 -5.75 -1.57
C TYR A 94 15.04 -5.16 -0.69
N ASN A 95 15.35 -5.73 0.47
CA ASN A 95 16.51 -5.31 1.27
C ASN A 95 17.82 -5.84 0.68
N PRO A 96 18.72 -4.99 0.14
CA PRO A 96 19.97 -5.44 -0.46
C PRO A 96 20.97 -6.03 0.56
N SER A 97 20.83 -5.70 1.85
CA SER A 97 21.66 -6.29 2.91
C SER A 97 21.29 -7.75 3.20
N SER A 98 20.01 -8.10 3.03
CA SER A 98 19.48 -9.44 3.32
C SER A 98 19.38 -10.30 2.06
N ASN A 99 19.04 -9.71 0.90
CA ASN A 99 18.88 -10.39 -0.37
C ASN A 99 19.80 -9.80 -1.45
N LYS A 100 20.81 -10.58 -1.87
CA LYS A 100 21.75 -10.19 -2.93
C LYS A 100 21.10 -10.03 -4.31
N GLN A 101 19.92 -10.62 -4.53
CA GLN A 101 19.15 -10.49 -5.76
C GLN A 101 18.17 -9.29 -5.73
N SER A 102 18.18 -8.50 -4.66
CA SER A 102 17.37 -7.29 -4.60
C SER A 102 17.69 -6.37 -5.78
N PRO A 103 16.68 -5.79 -6.45
CA PRO A 103 16.89 -4.87 -7.56
C PRO A 103 17.20 -3.45 -7.05
N LEU A 104 17.03 -3.19 -5.75
CA LEU A 104 17.24 -1.87 -5.16
C LEU A 104 18.70 -1.66 -4.77
N SER A 105 19.17 -0.42 -4.96
CA SER A 105 20.39 0.03 -4.29
C SER A 105 20.12 0.24 -2.79
N THR A 106 21.18 0.22 -1.99
CA THR A 106 21.10 0.47 -0.54
C THR A 106 20.50 1.84 -0.24
N GLU A 107 20.85 2.85 -1.03
CA GLU A 107 20.39 4.23 -0.87
C GLU A 107 18.89 4.35 -1.17
N LEU A 108 18.42 3.70 -2.24
CA LEU A 108 17.00 3.70 -2.58
C LEU A 108 16.18 2.96 -1.52
N TYR A 109 16.65 1.80 -1.06
CA TYR A 109 15.98 1.06 0.02
C TYR A 109 15.88 1.90 1.30
N GLN A 110 16.96 2.58 1.70
CA GLN A 110 16.98 3.45 2.88
C GLN A 110 16.05 4.67 2.72
N LEU A 111 16.04 5.28 1.54
CA LEU A 111 15.16 6.42 1.24
C LEU A 111 13.68 6.01 1.31
N ILE A 112 13.29 4.93 0.63
CA ILE A 112 11.92 4.42 0.67
C ILE A 112 11.50 4.09 2.10
N THR A 113 12.36 3.36 2.83
CA THR A 113 12.07 2.93 4.21
C THR A 113 11.89 4.11 5.16
N SER A 114 12.83 5.08 5.14
CA SER A 114 12.76 6.25 6.01
C SER A 114 11.52 7.11 5.73
N MET A 115 11.22 7.38 4.45
CA MET A 115 10.01 8.11 4.08
C MET A 115 8.74 7.32 4.43
N ALA A 116 8.73 5.99 4.25
CA ALA A 116 7.56 5.17 4.58
C ALA A 116 7.26 5.16 6.08
N ILE A 117 8.29 5.15 6.94
CA ILE A 117 8.12 5.30 8.40
C ILE A 117 7.45 6.64 8.73
N GLU A 118 7.85 7.73 8.07
CA GLU A 118 7.19 9.04 8.25
C GLU A 118 5.78 9.07 7.67
N GLY A 119 5.54 8.39 6.55
CA GLY A 119 4.19 8.17 6.02
C GLY A 119 3.30 7.45 7.04
N LEU A 120 3.79 6.38 7.66
CA LEU A 120 3.09 5.67 8.73
C LEU A 120 2.86 6.56 9.96
N ASN A 121 3.78 7.48 10.30
CA ASN A 121 3.56 8.49 11.34
C ASN A 121 2.38 9.42 11.01
N ARG A 122 2.24 9.84 9.75
CA ARG A 122 1.09 10.66 9.33
C ARG A 122 -0.22 9.88 9.34
N LEU A 123 -0.16 8.61 8.97
CA LEU A 123 -1.30 7.70 9.06
C LEU A 123 -1.73 7.50 10.51
N PHE A 124 -0.78 7.29 11.41
CA PHE A 124 -0.99 7.21 12.85
C PHE A 124 -1.74 8.45 13.35
N LYS A 125 -1.23 9.66 13.06
CA LYS A 125 -1.88 10.92 13.44
C LYS A 125 -3.31 11.02 12.90
N THR A 126 -3.55 10.54 11.68
CA THR A 126 -4.88 10.54 11.06
C THR A 126 -5.88 9.64 11.80
N TYR A 127 -5.47 8.44 12.19
CA TYR A 127 -6.35 7.49 12.89
C TYR A 127 -6.47 7.76 14.40
N SER A 128 -5.48 8.40 15.00
CA SER A 128 -5.56 8.89 16.40
C SER A 128 -6.67 9.91 16.60
N ALA A 129 -7.02 10.68 15.58
CA ALA A 129 -8.16 11.62 15.64
C ALA A 129 -9.54 10.94 15.57
N CYS A 130 -9.59 9.62 15.28
CA CYS A 130 -10.83 8.88 15.03
C CYS A 130 -11.06 7.71 16.01
N ASP A 131 -10.40 7.69 17.17
CA ASP A 131 -10.48 6.65 18.21
C ASP A 131 -10.31 5.21 17.71
N ALA A 132 -9.49 5.01 16.66
CA ALA A 132 -9.26 3.71 16.05
C ALA A 132 -8.12 2.94 16.72
N ASN A 133 -8.22 2.65 18.03
CA ASN A 133 -7.14 2.12 18.87
C ASN A 133 -6.41 0.89 18.27
N THR A 134 -7.13 -0.12 17.76
CA THR A 134 -6.50 -1.30 17.15
C THR A 134 -5.66 -0.96 15.92
N VAL A 135 -6.14 -0.03 15.08
CA VAL A 135 -5.43 0.42 13.87
C VAL A 135 -4.16 1.17 14.26
N ILE A 136 -4.24 2.02 15.27
CA ILE A 136 -3.10 2.78 15.81
C ILE A 136 -1.99 1.84 16.29
N HIS A 137 -2.34 0.80 17.05
CA HIS A 137 -1.37 -0.21 17.49
C HIS A 137 -0.73 -0.98 16.32
N VAL A 138 -1.50 -1.30 15.29
CA VAL A 138 -0.99 -1.97 14.09
C VAL A 138 -0.04 -1.07 13.30
N ILE A 139 -0.36 0.21 13.13
CA ILE A 139 0.55 1.17 12.48
C ILE A 139 1.87 1.28 13.26
N GLN A 140 1.81 1.32 14.59
CA GLN A 140 3.01 1.35 15.43
C GLN A 140 3.84 0.06 15.29
N MET A 141 3.19 -1.11 15.22
CA MET A 141 3.86 -2.38 14.94
C MET A 141 4.59 -2.35 13.59
N TYR A 142 3.97 -1.80 12.55
CA TYR A 142 4.58 -1.67 11.22
C TYR A 142 5.81 -0.76 11.20
N LYS A 143 5.76 0.36 11.91
CA LYS A 143 6.94 1.22 12.08
C LYS A 143 8.07 0.48 12.75
N ASN A 144 7.80 -0.17 13.88
CA ASN A 144 8.81 -0.94 14.62
C ASN A 144 9.42 -2.05 13.73
N LEU A 145 8.61 -2.68 12.87
CA LEU A 145 9.09 -3.71 11.95
C LEU A 145 10.10 -3.15 10.93
N LEU A 146 9.85 -1.96 10.38
CA LEU A 146 10.73 -1.26 9.45
C LEU A 146 11.97 -0.65 10.13
N GLU A 147 11.84 -0.13 11.35
CA GLU A 147 12.93 0.51 12.09
C GLU A 147 13.97 -0.48 12.60
N TYR A 148 13.51 -1.61 13.14
CA TYR A 148 14.39 -2.55 13.84
C TYR A 148 14.76 -3.77 13.02
N ASN A 149 14.19 -3.95 11.81
CA ASN A 149 14.40 -5.10 10.92
C ASN A 149 14.59 -6.39 11.70
N ASN A 150 13.70 -6.65 12.67
CA ASN A 150 14.02 -7.54 13.78
C ASN A 150 14.09 -8.99 13.23
N ASP A 151 15.30 -9.43 12.86
CA ASP A 151 15.56 -10.67 12.14
C ASP A 151 14.92 -11.87 12.84
N LYS A 152 14.84 -11.84 14.19
CA LYS A 152 14.14 -12.86 14.99
C LYS A 152 12.65 -12.99 14.67
N ILE A 153 11.93 -11.88 14.45
CA ILE A 153 10.49 -11.92 14.12
C ILE A 153 10.28 -12.57 12.74
N LEU A 154 11.19 -12.30 11.80
CA LEU A 154 11.13 -12.86 10.44
C LEU A 154 11.52 -14.34 10.42
N VAL A 155 12.46 -14.76 11.26
CA VAL A 155 12.96 -16.14 11.38
C VAL A 155 11.95 -17.04 12.10
N ASP A 156 11.38 -16.61 13.24
CA ASP A 156 10.44 -17.43 14.01
C ASP A 156 9.13 -17.68 13.25
N GLU A 157 8.66 -16.72 12.45
CA GLU A 157 7.45 -16.91 11.63
C GLU A 157 7.70 -17.77 10.38
N TYR A 158 8.93 -17.78 9.85
CA TYR A 158 9.31 -18.64 8.71
C TYR A 158 9.18 -20.13 9.06
N ILE A 159 9.54 -20.49 10.29
CA ILE A 159 9.39 -21.87 10.80
C ILE A 159 7.90 -22.27 10.85
N VAL A 160 7.03 -21.36 11.26
CA VAL A 160 5.58 -21.62 11.38
C VAL A 160 4.87 -21.66 10.01
N ASP A 161 5.31 -20.85 9.04
CA ASP A 161 4.73 -20.80 7.69
C ASP A 161 5.21 -21.95 6.79
N ALA A 162 6.42 -22.49 7.00
CA ALA A 162 6.93 -23.67 6.29
C ALA A 162 6.12 -24.94 6.58
N GLU A 163 5.49 -25.03 7.75
CA GLU A 163 4.69 -26.19 8.18
C GLU A 163 3.23 -26.16 7.66
N LYS A 164 2.75 -25.03 7.11
CA LYS A 164 1.37 -24.86 6.63
C LYS A 164 1.32 -24.47 5.15
N ASN A 165 1.43 -25.42 4.21
CA ASN A 165 0.97 -25.36 2.80
C ASN A 165 0.71 -23.94 2.18
N LYS A 166 1.66 -23.01 2.32
CA LYS A 166 1.61 -21.61 1.84
C LYS A 166 2.52 -21.40 0.62
N VAL A 167 2.95 -22.51 0.01
CA VAL A 167 3.96 -22.62 -1.05
C VAL A 167 3.39 -22.21 -2.42
N ASN A 168 2.96 -20.96 -2.59
CA ASN A 168 2.76 -20.42 -3.94
C ASN A 168 2.90 -18.88 -3.97
N ILE A 169 2.37 -18.17 -2.96
CA ILE A 169 2.35 -16.70 -2.99
C ILE A 169 3.77 -16.11 -2.88
N ASP A 170 4.60 -16.63 -1.99
CA ASP A 170 5.95 -16.10 -1.80
C ASP A 170 6.87 -16.37 -3.00
N GLU A 171 6.71 -17.50 -3.68
CA GLU A 171 7.42 -17.81 -4.93
C GLU A 171 6.99 -16.89 -6.08
N VAL A 172 5.71 -16.53 -6.15
CA VAL A 172 5.20 -15.54 -7.11
C VAL A 172 5.83 -14.17 -6.88
N PHE A 173 5.97 -13.77 -5.61
CA PHE A 173 6.59 -12.49 -5.25
C PHE A 173 8.11 -12.48 -5.37
N GLU A 174 8.79 -13.62 -5.33
CA GLU A 174 10.20 -13.69 -5.67
C GLU A 174 10.43 -13.31 -7.15
N ARG A 175 9.51 -13.72 -8.05
CA ARG A 175 9.63 -13.48 -9.49
C ARG A 175 9.19 -12.07 -9.92
N ILE A 176 8.17 -11.50 -9.26
CA ILE A 176 7.63 -10.17 -9.62
C ILE A 176 8.65 -9.04 -9.48
N VAL A 177 9.70 -9.25 -8.69
CA VAL A 177 10.82 -8.32 -8.51
C VAL A 177 11.40 -7.86 -9.84
N SER A 178 11.38 -8.73 -10.86
CA SER A 178 11.85 -8.45 -12.22
C SER A 178 10.99 -7.49 -13.04
N VAL A 179 9.81 -7.09 -12.55
CA VAL A 179 8.91 -6.12 -13.24
C VAL A 179 9.54 -4.72 -13.33
N TYR A 180 10.49 -4.40 -12.44
CA TYR A 180 11.16 -3.11 -12.40
C TYR A 180 12.51 -3.16 -13.11
N ASP A 181 12.69 -2.31 -14.13
CA ASP A 181 13.99 -2.09 -14.72
C ASP A 181 14.84 -1.06 -13.92
N VAL A 182 16.14 -1.08 -14.15
CA VAL A 182 17.07 -0.20 -13.44
C VAL A 182 16.76 1.28 -13.69
N ASN A 183 16.30 1.65 -14.89
CA ASN A 183 16.02 3.06 -15.20
C ASN A 183 14.81 3.56 -14.40
N ILE A 184 13.74 2.78 -14.30
CA ILE A 184 12.58 3.20 -13.49
C ILE A 184 12.95 3.32 -12.01
N LEU A 185 13.80 2.43 -11.48
CA LEU A 185 14.26 2.53 -10.10
C LEU A 185 15.10 3.78 -9.85
N GLN A 186 15.92 4.18 -10.82
CA GLN A 186 16.63 5.45 -10.77
C GLN A 186 15.67 6.65 -10.82
N VAL A 187 14.61 6.60 -11.64
CA VAL A 187 13.58 7.64 -11.67
C VAL A 187 12.89 7.73 -10.31
N VAL A 188 12.47 6.60 -9.73
CA VAL A 188 11.87 6.56 -8.38
C VAL A 188 12.82 7.18 -7.35
N PHE A 189 14.09 6.80 -7.35
CA PHE A 189 15.09 7.34 -6.42
C PHE A 189 15.19 8.86 -6.50
N HIS A 190 15.47 9.39 -7.70
CA HIS A 190 15.68 10.82 -7.88
C HIS A 190 14.40 11.63 -7.63
N THR A 191 13.23 11.13 -8.04
CA THR A 191 11.97 11.83 -7.78
C THR A 191 11.60 11.83 -6.30
N LEU A 192 11.77 10.71 -5.57
CA LEU A 192 11.55 10.68 -4.12
C LEU A 192 12.55 11.58 -3.38
N PHE A 193 13.81 11.59 -3.81
CA PHE A 193 14.82 12.47 -3.24
C PHE A 193 14.45 13.95 -3.45
N LEU A 194 14.01 14.33 -4.66
CA LEU A 194 13.53 15.68 -4.94
C LEU A 194 12.32 16.06 -4.09
N ILE A 195 11.36 15.15 -3.91
CA ILE A 195 10.20 15.36 -3.03
C ILE A 195 10.66 15.62 -1.59
N GLN A 196 11.61 14.83 -1.08
CA GLN A 196 12.11 14.95 0.29
C GLN A 196 12.85 16.28 0.54
N GLN A 197 13.57 16.81 -0.46
CA GLN A 197 14.33 18.05 -0.35
C GLN A 197 13.50 19.31 -0.60
N GLU A 198 12.38 19.18 -1.30
CA GLU A 198 11.48 20.30 -1.60
C GLU A 198 10.78 20.80 -0.33
N LYS A 199 10.71 22.13 -0.17
CA LYS A 199 10.07 22.80 0.97
C LYS A 199 8.65 23.25 0.65
N ASN A 200 8.36 23.49 -0.63
CA ASN A 200 7.04 23.91 -1.07
C ASN A 200 6.10 22.71 -1.22
N GLU A 201 5.06 22.65 -0.40
CA GLU A 201 4.08 21.55 -0.39
C GLU A 201 3.36 21.35 -1.75
N HIS A 202 3.12 22.43 -2.51
CA HIS A 202 2.52 22.32 -3.85
C HIS A 202 3.46 21.62 -4.83
N HIS A 203 4.75 21.94 -4.79
CA HIS A 203 5.75 21.28 -5.63
C HIS A 203 5.96 19.82 -5.23
N GLN A 204 5.96 19.50 -3.93
CA GLN A 204 5.96 18.11 -3.45
C GLN A 204 4.79 17.32 -4.02
N THR A 205 3.60 17.92 -4.02
CA THR A 205 2.37 17.31 -4.56
C THR A 205 2.49 17.07 -6.07
N HIS A 206 2.93 18.07 -6.85
CA HIS A 206 3.12 17.89 -8.29
C HIS A 206 4.16 16.80 -8.63
N ASN A 207 5.25 16.73 -7.87
CA ASN A 207 6.26 15.69 -8.05
C ASN A 207 5.70 14.29 -7.71
N MET A 208 4.91 14.19 -6.64
CA MET A 208 4.20 12.95 -6.26
C MET A 208 3.22 12.49 -7.35
N GLU A 209 2.43 13.41 -7.90
CA GLU A 209 1.50 13.11 -9.00
C GLU A 209 2.27 12.69 -10.26
N GLY A 210 3.34 13.41 -10.61
CA GLY A 210 4.22 13.07 -11.73
C GLY A 210 4.80 11.65 -11.60
N LEU A 211 5.29 11.29 -10.41
CA LEU A 211 5.81 9.95 -10.15
C LEU A 211 4.74 8.88 -10.32
N ASN A 212 3.52 9.12 -9.81
CA ASN A 212 2.40 8.19 -9.99
C ASN A 212 2.03 7.98 -11.46
N GLN A 213 2.10 9.03 -12.29
CA GLN A 213 1.84 8.90 -13.72
C GLN A 213 2.92 8.10 -14.44
N ILE A 214 4.19 8.36 -14.10
CA ILE A 214 5.34 7.60 -14.64
C ILE A 214 5.20 6.10 -14.29
N LEU A 215 4.79 5.79 -13.05
CA LEU A 215 4.64 4.42 -12.57
C LEU A 215 3.37 3.71 -13.10
N ASN A 216 2.47 4.40 -13.79
CA ASN A 216 1.20 3.82 -14.23
C ASN A 216 1.37 2.58 -15.11
N LYS A 217 2.38 2.57 -16.01
CA LYS A 217 2.70 1.38 -16.81
C LYS A 217 3.03 0.18 -15.93
N TYR A 218 3.87 0.37 -14.91
CA TYR A 218 4.29 -0.68 -13.98
C TYR A 218 3.11 -1.14 -13.10
N HIS A 219 2.22 -0.23 -12.71
CA HIS A 219 0.98 -0.60 -12.02
C HIS A 219 0.13 -1.56 -12.87
N GLN A 220 0.02 -1.33 -14.18
CA GLN A 220 -0.69 -2.27 -15.08
C GLN A 220 0.04 -3.61 -15.20
N SER A 221 1.37 -3.59 -15.38
CA SER A 221 2.18 -4.83 -15.41
C SER A 221 2.04 -5.66 -14.14
N ILE A 222 2.01 -5.01 -12.96
CA ILE A 222 1.81 -5.68 -11.67
C ILE A 222 0.43 -6.35 -11.60
N LYS A 223 -0.62 -5.63 -12.02
CA LYS A 223 -1.98 -6.16 -12.05
C LYS A 223 -2.07 -7.39 -12.95
N GLU A 224 -1.54 -7.29 -14.16
CA GLU A 224 -1.51 -8.40 -15.12
C GLU A 224 -0.72 -9.58 -14.57
N TRP A 225 0.46 -9.34 -13.99
CA TRP A 225 1.29 -10.37 -13.38
C TRP A 225 0.56 -11.10 -12.26
N ILE A 226 -0.02 -10.36 -11.32
CA ILE A 226 -0.76 -10.96 -10.19
C ILE A 226 -1.95 -11.76 -10.70
N LYS A 227 -2.70 -11.21 -11.67
CA LYS A 227 -3.83 -11.92 -12.28
C LYS A 227 -3.40 -13.24 -12.94
N LEU A 228 -2.25 -13.26 -13.62
CA LEU A 228 -1.76 -14.47 -14.31
C LEU A 228 -1.14 -15.51 -13.38
N ASN A 229 -0.51 -15.08 -12.27
CA ASN A 229 0.29 -15.95 -11.42
C ASN A 229 -0.39 -16.33 -10.08
N LEU A 230 -1.45 -15.61 -9.66
CA LEU A 230 -2.18 -15.88 -8.41
C LEU A 230 -3.61 -16.39 -8.63
N ILE A 231 -4.11 -16.37 -9.86
CA ILE A 231 -5.42 -16.95 -10.20
C ILE A 231 -5.16 -18.30 -10.89
N LEU A 232 -5.29 -19.38 -10.13
CA LEU A 232 -5.50 -20.74 -10.64
C LEU A 232 -7.00 -20.95 -10.92
#